data_AF-A0A9D7YP19-F1
#
_entry.id   AF-A0A9D7YP19-F1
#
_cell.length_a   1.000
_cell.length_b   1.000
_cell.length_c   1.000
_cell.angle_alpha   90.00
_cell.angle_beta   90.00
_cell.angle_gamma   90.00
#
_symmetry.space_group_name_H-M   'P 1'
#
loop_
_entity.id
_entity.type
_entity.pdbx_description
1 polymer ?
#
loop_
_entity_poly.entity_id
_entity_poly.type
_entity_poly.pdbx_seq_one_letter_code
_entity_poly.pdbx_strand_id
1 'polypeptide(L)'
;MPRVGQRPVARPDRLRTRRCLSCGYAGPELQGDRGRITFRCPACAEDLYARPARSYAEMEGLDLLLEPPGAARPAWRARMRAVRSGLIAAKRHWLTQTLSQTFVMTATLALLALVIVLAGEFAAAN
;
A
#
# COMPACT_ATOMS: atom_id res chain seq x y z
N MET A 1 -15.52 -17.75 17.34
CA MET A 1 -16.85 -18.19 17.82
C MET A 1 -17.65 -18.71 16.61
N PRO A 2 -17.70 -20.04 16.35
CA PRO A 2 -18.54 -20.60 15.30
C PRO A 2 -20.04 -20.46 15.64
N ARG A 3 -20.91 -20.22 14.65
CA ARG A 3 -22.36 -20.05 14.85
C ARG A 3 -23.00 -21.39 15.24
N VAL A 4 -23.76 -21.38 16.33
CA VAL A 4 -24.59 -22.50 16.80
C VAL A 4 -25.59 -22.86 15.69
N GLY A 5 -25.45 -24.06 15.10
CA GLY A 5 -26.34 -24.58 14.05
C GLY A 5 -25.67 -25.03 12.75
N GLN A 6 -24.38 -24.79 12.53
CA GLN A 6 -23.69 -25.35 11.36
C GLN A 6 -23.37 -26.84 11.59
N ARG A 7 -24.04 -27.74 10.86
CA ARG A 7 -23.59 -29.14 10.72
C ARG A 7 -22.15 -29.12 10.20
N PRO A 8 -21.21 -29.90 10.78
CA PRO A 8 -19.86 -29.99 10.25
C PRO A 8 -19.95 -30.52 8.83
N VAL A 9 -19.75 -29.65 7.85
CA VAL A 9 -19.63 -30.07 6.46
C VAL A 9 -18.40 -30.96 6.41
N ALA A 10 -18.60 -32.25 6.15
CA ALA A 10 -17.52 -33.20 5.95
C ALA A 10 -16.65 -32.64 4.82
N ARG A 11 -15.52 -32.03 5.16
CA ARG A 11 -14.58 -31.50 4.17
C ARG A 11 -14.16 -32.68 3.29
N PRO A 12 -14.31 -32.59 1.96
CA PRO A 12 -13.98 -33.70 1.07
C PRO A 12 -12.54 -34.16 1.32
N ASP A 13 -12.31 -35.48 1.38
CA ASP A 13 -11.04 -36.08 1.81
C ASP A 13 -9.81 -35.55 1.04
N ARG A 14 -10.02 -35.10 -0.20
CA ARG A 14 -9.01 -34.42 -1.02
C ARG A 14 -8.39 -33.18 -0.37
N LEU A 15 -9.07 -32.54 0.58
CA LEU A 15 -8.57 -31.38 1.35
C LEU A 15 -7.74 -31.80 2.56
N ARG A 16 -7.77 -33.08 2.94
CA ARG A 16 -7.00 -33.62 4.06
C ARG A 16 -5.66 -34.20 3.60
N THR A 17 -5.57 -34.69 2.37
CA THR A 17 -4.33 -35.31 1.86
C THR A 17 -3.29 -34.25 1.50
N ARG A 18 -2.13 -34.24 2.18
CA ARG A 18 -0.99 -33.42 1.75
C ARG A 18 -0.45 -33.95 0.44
N ARG A 19 -0.18 -33.06 -0.53
CA ARG A 19 0.47 -33.41 -1.80
C ARG A 19 1.63 -32.48 -2.04
N CYS A 20 2.71 -33.00 -2.62
CA CYS A 20 3.78 -32.16 -3.13
C CYS A 20 3.24 -31.28 -4.26
N LEU A 21 3.46 -29.97 -4.18
CA LEU A 21 2.98 -29.03 -5.21
C LEU A 21 3.80 -29.10 -6.51
N SER A 22 5.04 -29.59 -6.45
CA SER A 22 5.90 -29.73 -7.63
C SER A 22 5.63 -31.03 -8.41
N CYS A 23 5.54 -32.19 -7.73
CA CYS A 23 5.43 -33.50 -8.40
C CYS A 23 4.12 -34.26 -8.15
N GLY A 24 3.25 -33.77 -7.27
CA GLY A 24 1.96 -34.39 -6.98
C GLY A 24 2.00 -35.60 -6.03
N TYR A 25 3.17 -36.03 -5.55
CA TYR A 25 3.32 -37.16 -4.63
C TYR A 25 2.46 -37.00 -3.36
N ALA A 26 1.79 -38.07 -2.94
CA ALA A 26 0.80 -38.08 -1.86
C ALA A 26 0.98 -39.26 -0.87
N GLY A 27 2.17 -39.86 -0.82
CA GLY A 27 2.45 -41.07 -0.04
C GLY A 27 2.33 -40.92 1.48
N PRO A 28 2.33 -42.05 2.22
CA PRO A 28 2.13 -42.09 3.67
C PRO A 28 3.14 -41.25 4.47
N GLU A 29 4.36 -41.12 3.96
CA GLU A 29 5.45 -40.29 4.51
C GLU A 29 5.04 -38.82 4.61
N LEU A 30 4.19 -38.34 3.69
CA LEU A 30 3.61 -36.99 3.75
C LEU A 30 2.34 -36.88 4.61
N GLN A 31 1.73 -38.02 4.97
CA GLN A 31 0.46 -38.04 5.71
C GLN A 31 0.63 -38.26 7.21
N GLY A 32 1.63 -39.05 7.64
CA GLY A 32 1.76 -39.53 9.01
C GLY A 32 2.15 -38.44 10.01
N ASP A 33 3.22 -37.72 9.73
CA ASP A 33 3.81 -36.75 10.67
C ASP A 33 3.41 -35.30 10.37
N ARG A 34 2.11 -35.05 10.19
CA ARG A 34 1.60 -33.69 9.90
C ARG A 34 2.13 -32.66 10.91
N GLY A 35 3.10 -31.87 10.48
CA GLY A 35 3.73 -30.82 11.28
C GLY A 35 4.80 -31.28 12.28
N ARG A 36 5.20 -32.56 12.26
CA ARG A 36 6.29 -33.08 13.12
C ARG A 36 7.59 -33.28 12.36
N ILE A 37 7.52 -33.92 11.20
CA ILE A 37 8.71 -34.30 10.44
C ILE A 37 8.34 -34.35 8.96
N THR A 38 9.33 -34.09 8.09
CA THR A 38 9.29 -34.02 6.61
C THR A 38 9.19 -32.60 6.05
N PHE A 39 10.37 -32.02 5.79
CA PHE A 39 10.58 -30.75 5.08
C PHE A 39 10.72 -30.95 3.57
N ARG A 40 11.23 -32.10 3.11
CA ARG A 40 11.49 -32.39 1.70
C ARG A 40 10.60 -33.52 1.19
N CYS A 41 10.10 -33.40 -0.03
CA CYS A 41 9.35 -34.46 -0.69
C CYS A 41 10.25 -35.68 -0.92
N PRO A 42 9.84 -36.92 -0.56
CA PRO A 42 10.67 -38.11 -0.80
C PRO A 42 10.80 -38.47 -2.29
N ALA A 43 9.88 -38.00 -3.13
CA ALA A 43 9.88 -38.30 -4.57
C ALA A 43 10.75 -37.34 -5.39
N CYS A 44 10.73 -36.03 -5.09
CA CYS A 44 11.45 -35.02 -5.89
C CYS A 44 12.42 -34.15 -5.07
N ALA A 45 12.61 -34.45 -3.78
CA ALA A 45 13.45 -33.70 -2.84
C ALA A 45 13.08 -32.21 -2.61
N GLU A 46 12.02 -31.71 -3.24
CA GLU A 46 11.53 -30.34 -3.08
C GLU A 46 11.17 -30.02 -1.63
N ASP A 47 11.56 -28.83 -1.17
CA ASP A 47 11.16 -28.35 0.16
C ASP A 47 9.68 -27.91 0.14
N LEU A 48 8.86 -28.63 0.91
CA LEU A 48 7.42 -28.44 1.02
C LEU A 48 7.04 -27.14 1.74
N TYR A 49 7.97 -26.53 2.48
CA TYR A 49 7.80 -25.30 3.23
C TYR A 49 8.55 -24.11 2.62
N ALA A 50 9.45 -24.33 1.66
CA ALA A 50 10.20 -23.27 0.98
C ALA A 50 9.34 -22.36 0.09
N ARG A 51 8.00 -22.41 0.19
CA ARG A 51 7.17 -21.45 -0.52
C ARG A 51 7.53 -20.05 0.03
N PRO A 52 8.12 -19.15 -0.79
CA PRO A 52 8.28 -17.77 -0.35
C PRO A 52 6.89 -17.25 0.03
N ALA A 53 6.81 -16.42 1.08
CA ALA A 53 5.55 -15.84 1.50
C ALA A 53 4.93 -15.09 0.33
N ARG A 54 4.03 -15.76 -0.40
CA ARG A 54 3.34 -15.16 -1.54
C ARG A 54 2.42 -14.09 -0.99
N SER A 55 2.51 -12.89 -1.57
CA SER A 55 1.58 -11.83 -1.20
C SER A 55 0.15 -12.31 -1.48
N TYR A 56 -0.84 -11.78 -0.76
CA TYR A 56 -2.25 -12.10 -1.02
C TYR A 56 -2.62 -11.86 -2.49
N ALA A 57 -2.05 -10.81 -3.10
CA ALA A 57 -2.25 -10.50 -4.51
C ALA A 57 -1.73 -11.60 -5.46
N GLU A 58 -0.60 -12.25 -5.13
CA GLU A 58 -0.05 -13.37 -5.91
C GLU A 58 -0.94 -14.61 -5.81
N MET A 59 -1.58 -14.83 -4.67
CA MET A 59 -2.45 -15.98 -4.44
C MET A 59 -3.81 -15.85 -5.12
N GLU A 60 -4.35 -14.63 -5.17
CA GLU A 60 -5.59 -14.32 -5.87
C GLU A 60 -5.40 -14.15 -7.39
N GLY A 61 -4.16 -14.30 -7.89
CA GLY A 61 -3.84 -14.06 -9.31
C GLY A 61 -4.03 -12.59 -9.73
N LEU A 62 -4.13 -11.67 -8.76
CA LEU A 62 -4.27 -10.24 -9.01
C LEU A 62 -3.01 -9.66 -9.64
N ASP A 63 -1.86 -10.30 -9.44
CA ASP A 63 -0.62 -9.87 -10.09
C ASP A 63 -0.61 -10.12 -11.60
N LEU A 64 -1.42 -11.07 -12.09
CA LEU A 64 -1.66 -11.25 -13.52
C LEU A 64 -2.54 -10.13 -14.11
N LEU A 65 -3.27 -9.40 -13.27
CA LEU A 65 -3.96 -8.16 -13.67
C LEU A 65 -3.03 -6.93 -13.58
N LEU A 66 -1.89 -7.04 -12.89
CA LEU A 66 -0.86 -6.00 -12.79
C LEU A 66 0.33 -6.18 -13.75
N GLU A 67 0.50 -7.33 -14.39
CA GLU A 67 1.42 -7.50 -15.53
C GLU A 67 0.70 -7.26 -16.87
N PRO A 68 0.93 -6.12 -17.55
CA PRO A 68 0.50 -5.96 -18.92
C PRO A 68 1.44 -6.75 -19.85
N PRO A 69 0.94 -7.47 -20.85
CA PRO A 69 1.77 -8.14 -21.84
C PRO A 69 2.54 -7.09 -22.64
N GLY A 70 3.86 -7.00 -22.42
CA GLY A 70 4.86 -6.54 -23.38
C GLY A 70 4.90 -5.06 -23.83
N ALA A 71 3.83 -4.27 -23.75
CA ALA A 71 3.77 -2.96 -24.44
C ALA A 71 3.43 -1.72 -23.57
N ALA A 72 2.93 -1.88 -22.34
CA ALA A 72 2.38 -0.76 -21.55
C ALA A 72 3.32 -0.11 -20.52
N ARG A 73 4.58 -0.60 -20.38
CA ARG A 73 5.55 -0.07 -19.40
C ARG A 73 5.87 1.44 -19.56
N PRO A 74 6.01 2.03 -20.76
CA PRO A 74 6.27 3.47 -20.87
C PRO A 74 5.03 4.31 -20.55
N ALA A 75 3.83 3.87 -20.93
CA ALA A 75 2.58 4.59 -20.68
C ALA A 75 2.23 4.65 -19.19
N TRP A 76 2.39 3.55 -18.46
CA TRP A 76 2.21 3.54 -17.00
C TRP A 76 3.21 4.46 -16.29
N ARG A 77 4.50 4.39 -16.66
CA ARG A 77 5.52 5.27 -16.09
C ARG A 77 5.29 6.74 -16.44
N ALA A 78 4.78 7.04 -17.63
CA ALA A 78 4.40 8.40 -18.06
C ALA A 78 3.19 8.90 -17.27
N ARG A 79 2.16 8.05 -17.08
CA ARG A 79 0.98 8.35 -16.27
C ARG A 79 1.33 8.60 -14.81
N MET A 80 2.16 7.76 -14.21
CA MET A 80 2.64 7.93 -12.84
C MET A 80 3.52 9.19 -12.68
N ARG A 81 4.34 9.53 -13.69
CA ARG A 81 5.07 10.80 -13.72
C ARG A 81 4.13 12.00 -13.81
N ALA A 82 3.09 11.94 -14.65
CA ALA A 82 2.10 13.00 -14.79
C ALA A 82 1.28 13.22 -13.50
N VAL A 83 0.87 12.15 -12.83
CA VAL A 83 0.19 12.22 -11.51
C VAL A 83 1.13 12.85 -10.47
N ARG A 84 2.39 12.41 -10.42
CA ARG A 84 3.38 12.95 -9.49
C ARG A 84 3.70 14.42 -9.78
N SER A 85 3.80 14.83 -11.04
CA SER A 85 4.00 16.24 -11.40
C SER A 85 2.77 17.10 -11.06
N GLY A 86 1.56 16.58 -11.22
CA GLY A 86 0.33 17.26 -10.81
C GLY A 86 0.29 17.51 -9.29
N LEU A 87 0.68 16.51 -8.49
CA LEU A 87 0.78 16.66 -7.03
C LEU A 87 1.83 17.70 -6.61
N ILE A 88 2.98 17.72 -7.29
CA ILE A 88 4.04 18.70 -7.02
C ILE A 88 3.57 20.12 -7.41
N ALA A 89 2.89 20.28 -8.54
CA ALA A 89 2.34 21.56 -8.98
C ALA A 89 1.25 22.06 -8.02
N ALA A 90 0.33 21.19 -7.59
CA ALA A 90 -0.70 21.53 -6.61
C ALA A 90 -0.09 21.95 -5.26
N LYS A 91 0.93 21.22 -4.78
CA LYS A 91 1.66 21.58 -3.56
C LYS A 91 2.38 22.92 -3.69
N ARG A 92 3.00 23.21 -4.84
CA ARG A 92 3.69 24.48 -5.10
C ARG A 92 2.72 25.64 -5.16
N HIS A 93 1.55 25.46 -5.79
CA HIS A 93 0.51 26.49 -5.86
C HIS A 93 -0.03 26.84 -4.47
N TRP A 94 -0.33 25.83 -3.66
CA TRP A 94 -0.75 26.02 -2.28
C TRP A 94 0.30 26.77 -1.46
N LEU A 95 1.58 26.39 -1.55
CA LEU A 95 2.69 27.08 -0.86
C LEU A 95 2.83 28.55 -1.28
N THR A 96 2.77 28.84 -2.59
CA THR A 96 2.87 30.23 -3.07
C THR A 96 1.69 31.08 -2.62
N GLN A 97 0.49 30.50 -2.53
CA GLN A 97 -0.71 31.20 -2.09
C GLN A 97 -0.66 31.51 -0.59
N THR A 98 -0.19 30.58 0.25
CA THR A 98 -0.04 30.82 1.69
C THR A 98 1.03 31.89 1.97
N LEU A 99 2.14 31.88 1.24
CA LEU A 99 3.21 32.88 1.39
C LEU A 99 2.75 34.29 0.96
N SER A 100 1.98 34.41 -0.12
CA SER A 100 1.47 35.72 -0.54
C SER A 100 0.44 36.28 0.46
N GLN A 101 -0.46 35.44 0.98
CA GLN A 101 -1.44 35.86 1.99
C GLN A 101 -0.79 36.33 3.30
N THR A 102 0.23 35.61 3.77
CA THR A 102 0.98 36.01 4.97
C THR A 102 1.70 37.34 4.76
N PHE A 103 2.34 37.54 3.60
CA PHE A 103 3.00 38.82 3.28
C PHE A 103 2.01 40.00 3.26
N VAL A 104 0.87 39.85 2.58
CA VAL A 104 -0.17 40.89 2.53
C VAL A 104 -0.67 41.25 3.93
N MET A 105 -0.96 40.25 4.77
CA MET A 105 -1.39 40.46 6.15
C MET A 105 -0.34 41.16 7.01
N THR A 106 0.93 40.82 6.85
CA THR A 106 2.01 41.49 7.60
C THR A 106 2.19 42.95 7.16
N ALA A 107 2.09 43.24 5.86
CA ALA A 107 2.22 44.58 5.34
C ALA A 107 1.06 45.50 5.77
N THR A 108 -0.18 44.98 5.77
CA THR A 108 -1.35 45.75 6.22
C THR A 108 -1.30 46.07 7.72
N LEU A 109 -0.88 45.11 8.55
CA LEU A 109 -0.70 45.34 9.99
C LEU A 109 0.42 46.37 10.27
N ALA A 110 1.53 46.31 9.54
CA ALA A 110 2.62 47.28 9.67
C ALA A 110 2.18 48.70 9.28
N LEU A 111 1.42 48.85 8.18
CA LEU A 111 0.87 50.14 7.76
C LEU A 111 -0.13 50.69 8.78
N LEU A 112 -1.03 49.85 9.31
CA LEU A 112 -1.97 50.24 10.35
C LEU A 112 -1.24 50.72 11.61
N ALA A 113 -0.20 50.00 12.05
CA ALA A 113 0.62 50.40 13.20
C ALA A 113 1.30 51.76 12.95
N LEU A 114 1.86 51.98 11.75
CA LEU A 114 2.47 53.26 11.37
C LEU A 114 1.46 54.41 11.42
N VAL A 115 0.25 54.21 10.91
CA VAL A 115 -0.82 55.23 10.95
C VAL A 115 -1.21 55.56 12.39
N ILE A 116 -1.31 54.57 13.28
CA ILE A 116 -1.63 54.79 14.70
C ILE A 116 -0.53 55.61 15.39
N VAL A 117 0.75 55.32 15.12
CA VAL A 117 1.88 56.07 15.68
C VAL A 117 1.84 57.53 15.21
N LEU A 118 1.69 57.76 13.90
CA LEU A 118 1.62 59.11 13.34
C LEU A 118 0.42 59.89 13.90
N ALA A 119 -0.76 59.27 13.98
CA ALA A 119 -1.95 59.90 14.56
C ALA A 119 -1.75 60.27 16.04
N GLY A 120 -1.02 59.46 16.80
CA GLY A 120 -0.65 59.75 18.19
C GLY A 120 0.27 60.97 18.32
N GLU A 121 1.25 61.12 17.42
CA GLU A 121 2.14 62.29 17.41
C GLU A 121 1.38 63.58 17.05
N PHE A 122 0.48 63.54 16.07
CA PHE A 122 -0.36 64.69 15.71
C PHE A 122 -1.31 65.10 16.83
N ALA A 123 -1.87 64.14 17.58
CA ALA A 123 -2.74 64.43 18.71
C ALA A 123 -1.98 65.03 19.90
N ALA A 124 -0.69 64.71 20.06
CA ALA A 124 0.16 65.29 21.11
C ALA A 124 0.70 66.69 20.77
N ALA A 125 0.72 67.06 19.48
CA ALA A 125 1.24 68.34 19.01
C ALA A 125 0.20 69.47 18.97
N ASN A 126 -1.10 69.15 19.01
CA ASN A 126 -2.22 70.10 19.08
C ASN A 126 -2.71 70.27 20.52
#